data_AF-A0A1M3P5M4-F1
#
_entry.id   AF-A0A1M3P5M4-F1
#
_cell.length_a   1.000
_cell.length_b   1.000
_cell.length_c   1.000
_cell.angle_alpha   90.00
_cell.angle_beta   90.00
_cell.angle_gamma   90.00
#
_symmetry.space_group_name_H-M   'P 1'
#
loop_
_entity.id
_entity.type
_entity.pdbx_description
1 polymer ?
#
loop_
_entity_poly.entity_id
_entity_poly.type
_entity_poly.pdbx_seq_one_letter_code
_entity_poly.pdbx_strand_id
1 'polypeptide(L)'
;MYGRPISNEPTADKATELAEIQELVRSTYVGTVLWADKDDFANVKGSTHDPKIDGLSWIGLWSKKCNNNNAPQYCTSHNWFSNDHDRPCNGDLIGGHVITGQASSREPEGATVYIYPICTRHNANNNSYMHVLYNNRGVQLKYWE
;
A
#
# COMPACT_ATOMS: atom_id res chain seq x y z
N MET A 1 42.87 -18.90 -40.71
CA MET A 1 42.78 -18.17 -39.43
C MET A 1 41.38 -18.41 -38.88
N TYR A 2 41.28 -19.14 -37.78
CA TYR A 2 39.99 -19.49 -37.17
C TYR A 2 39.47 -18.32 -36.34
N GLY A 3 38.28 -17.82 -36.67
CA GLY A 3 37.55 -16.84 -35.87
C GLY A 3 37.10 -17.48 -34.55
N ARG A 4 37.35 -16.80 -33.43
CA ARG A 4 36.89 -17.21 -32.10
C ARG A 4 35.36 -17.13 -32.06
N PRO A 5 34.66 -18.14 -31.48
CA PRO A 5 33.23 -18.02 -31.24
C PRO A 5 32.99 -16.94 -30.18
N ILE A 6 32.03 -16.06 -30.47
CA ILE A 6 31.50 -15.09 -29.52
C ILE A 6 30.63 -15.91 -28.56
N SER A 7 31.05 -16.04 -27.30
CA SER A 7 30.24 -16.69 -26.27
C SER A 7 29.00 -15.83 -26.01
N ASN A 8 27.83 -16.34 -26.40
CA ASN A 8 26.54 -15.81 -25.99
C ASN A 8 26.29 -16.18 -24.53
N GLU A 9 26.82 -15.43 -23.58
CA GLU A 9 26.31 -15.45 -22.20
C GLU A 9 26.11 -14.01 -21.74
N PRO A 10 24.84 -13.55 -21.76
CA PRO A 10 24.33 -12.83 -20.60
C PRO A 10 22.81 -13.04 -20.45
N THR A 11 22.39 -14.20 -19.98
CA THR A 11 20.97 -14.46 -19.64
C THR A 11 20.77 -14.86 -18.19
N ALA A 12 21.71 -15.61 -17.60
CA ALA A 12 21.68 -15.92 -16.17
C ALA A 12 21.91 -14.67 -15.31
N ASP A 13 22.88 -13.83 -15.68
CA ASP A 13 23.31 -12.64 -14.94
C ASP A 13 22.19 -11.59 -14.79
N LYS A 14 21.42 -11.36 -15.87
CA LYS A 14 20.27 -10.44 -15.82
C LYS A 14 19.12 -10.95 -14.98
N ALA A 15 18.91 -12.26 -14.93
CA ALA A 15 17.84 -12.85 -14.12
C ALA A 15 18.19 -12.82 -12.64
N THR A 16 19.47 -13.02 -12.31
CA THR A 16 20.00 -12.89 -10.95
C THR A 16 20.05 -11.42 -10.52
N GLU A 17 20.51 -10.48 -11.36
CA GLU A 17 20.39 -9.05 -11.09
C GLU A 17 18.93 -8.60 -10.95
N LEU A 18 17.99 -9.10 -11.76
CA LEU A 18 16.57 -8.78 -11.59
C LEU A 18 16.03 -9.31 -10.26
N ALA A 19 16.43 -10.52 -9.86
CA ALA A 19 16.02 -11.12 -8.59
C ALA A 19 16.61 -10.35 -7.41
N GLU A 20 17.89 -9.97 -7.48
CA GLU A 20 18.58 -9.17 -6.45
C GLU A 20 18.05 -7.72 -6.38
N ILE A 21 17.69 -7.12 -7.53
CA ILE A 21 17.01 -5.82 -7.58
C ILE A 21 15.60 -5.93 -6.99
N GLN A 22 14.86 -7.00 -7.29
CA GLN A 22 13.54 -7.27 -6.71
C GLN A 22 13.61 -7.48 -5.18
N GLU A 23 14.70 -8.06 -4.69
CA GLU A 23 14.98 -8.24 -3.26
C GLU A 23 15.43 -6.92 -2.59
N LEU A 24 15.88 -5.93 -3.37
CA LEU A 24 16.20 -4.57 -2.92
C LEU A 24 15.02 -3.58 -3.01
N VAL A 25 13.91 -3.91 -3.69
CA VAL A 25 12.71 -3.06 -3.76
C VAL A 25 11.71 -3.39 -2.65
N ARG A 26 12.04 -2.87 -1.47
CA ARG A 26 11.13 -2.47 -0.39
C ARG A 26 9.75 -2.04 -0.94
N SER A 27 8.65 -2.47 -0.31
CA SER A 27 7.24 -2.32 -0.76
C SER A 27 7.07 -1.75 -2.18
N THR A 28 6.90 -2.61 -3.19
CA THR A 28 6.96 -2.16 -4.59
C THR A 28 5.64 -1.53 -5.05
N TYR A 29 5.68 -0.33 -5.61
CA TYR A 29 4.53 0.28 -6.28
C TYR A 29 4.13 -0.53 -7.51
N VAL A 30 2.90 -1.04 -7.52
CA VAL A 30 2.33 -1.79 -8.65
C VAL A 30 1.48 -0.89 -9.53
N GLY A 31 0.64 -0.06 -8.94
CA GLY A 31 -0.34 0.74 -9.68
C GLY A 31 -1.33 1.45 -8.77
N THR A 32 -2.45 1.88 -9.36
CA THR A 32 -3.60 2.39 -8.62
C THR A 32 -4.80 1.49 -8.82
N VAL A 33 -5.64 1.37 -7.80
CA VAL A 33 -6.90 0.62 -7.82
C VAL A 33 -8.06 1.56 -7.55
N LEU A 34 -9.26 1.21 -8.04
CA LEU A 34 -10.51 1.86 -7.69
C LEU A 34 -11.38 0.84 -6.94
N TRP A 35 -11.85 1.20 -5.75
CA TRP A 35 -12.81 0.43 -4.98
C TRP A 35 -14.22 1.00 -5.17
N ALA A 36 -15.23 0.15 -5.03
CA ALA A 36 -16.62 0.58 -5.04
C ALA A 36 -17.02 1.23 -3.71
N ASP A 37 -18.08 2.03 -3.75
CA ASP A 37 -18.65 2.60 -2.53
C ASP A 37 -19.10 1.47 -1.60
N LYS A 38 -18.80 1.62 -0.32
CA LYS A 38 -19.03 0.64 0.75
C LYS A 38 -18.22 -0.65 0.67
N ASP A 39 -17.21 -0.75 -0.19
CA ASP A 39 -16.26 -1.86 -0.12
C ASP A 39 -15.56 -1.88 1.25
N ASP A 40 -15.54 -3.05 1.87
CA ASP A 40 -14.94 -3.30 3.18
C ASP A 40 -13.42 -3.36 3.06
N PHE A 41 -12.72 -2.79 4.03
CA PHE A 41 -11.28 -2.93 4.17
C PHE A 41 -10.84 -2.91 5.63
N ALA A 42 -9.69 -3.54 5.89
CA ALA A 42 -9.10 -3.65 7.21
C ALA A 42 -7.60 -3.33 7.18
N ASN A 43 -7.04 -2.92 8.31
CA ASN A 43 -5.62 -2.60 8.42
C ASN A 43 -4.73 -3.84 8.25
N VAL A 44 -3.55 -3.64 7.69
CA VAL A 44 -2.45 -4.62 7.75
C VAL A 44 -1.65 -4.41 9.04
N LYS A 45 -1.61 -5.44 9.88
CA LYS A 45 -0.88 -5.47 11.16
C LYS A 45 0.62 -5.57 10.91
N GLY A 46 1.41 -4.85 11.71
CA GLY A 46 2.88 -4.91 11.64
C GLY A 46 3.50 -3.96 10.61
N SER A 47 2.69 -3.33 9.76
CA SER A 47 3.15 -2.52 8.61
C SER A 47 3.76 -1.15 8.93
N THR A 48 4.16 -0.94 10.19
CA THR A 48 4.66 0.37 10.68
C THR A 48 6.07 0.64 10.18
N HIS A 49 6.90 -0.40 10.07
CA HIS A 49 8.30 -0.30 9.68
C HIS A 49 8.50 -0.42 8.16
N ASP A 50 7.43 -0.68 7.41
CA ASP A 50 7.44 -0.75 5.97
C ASP A 50 8.18 0.45 5.36
N PRO A 51 9.16 0.20 4.49
CA PRO A 51 10.01 1.27 4.02
C PRO A 51 9.27 2.18 3.04
N LYS A 52 9.45 3.49 3.22
CA LYS A 52 8.80 4.50 2.40
C LYS A 52 9.28 4.46 0.94
N ILE A 53 8.32 4.51 0.01
CA ILE A 53 8.57 4.59 -1.43
C ILE A 53 8.90 6.03 -1.80
N ASP A 54 9.97 6.26 -2.55
CA ASP A 54 10.48 7.60 -2.92
C ASP A 54 10.73 8.53 -1.71
N GLY A 55 10.93 7.99 -0.50
CA GLY A 55 11.04 8.78 0.73
C GLY A 55 9.74 9.48 1.16
N LEU A 56 8.59 9.13 0.56
CA LEU A 56 7.30 9.75 0.84
C LEU A 56 6.60 9.07 2.03
N SER A 57 5.90 9.85 2.85
CA SER A 57 4.90 9.29 3.77
C SER A 57 3.81 8.53 3.00
N TRP A 58 3.07 7.64 3.66
CA TRP A 58 1.98 6.90 3.00
C TRP A 58 0.92 7.80 2.43
N ILE A 59 0.51 8.82 3.18
CA ILE A 59 -0.39 9.84 2.66
C ILE A 59 0.22 10.63 1.51
N GLY A 60 1.53 10.94 1.55
CA GLY A 60 2.22 11.66 0.47
C GLY A 60 2.30 10.82 -0.81
N LEU A 61 2.58 9.53 -0.69
CA LEU A 61 2.55 8.58 -1.80
C LEU A 61 1.15 8.52 -2.41
N TRP A 62 0.11 8.37 -1.59
CA TRP A 62 -1.27 8.39 -2.05
C TRP A 62 -1.62 9.71 -2.77
N SER A 63 -1.30 10.86 -2.17
CA SER A 63 -1.55 12.17 -2.77
C SER A 63 -0.88 12.30 -4.14
N LYS A 64 0.38 11.87 -4.26
CA LYS A 64 1.14 11.89 -5.52
C LYS A 64 0.52 11.00 -6.59
N LYS A 65 0.13 9.77 -6.23
CA LYS A 65 -0.33 8.77 -7.20
C LYS A 65 -1.81 8.86 -7.52
N CYS A 66 -2.64 9.32 -6.59
CA CYS A 66 -4.10 9.24 -6.68
C CYS A 66 -4.80 10.60 -6.73
N ASN A 67 -4.14 11.69 -6.32
CA ASN A 67 -4.81 12.99 -6.14
C ASN A 67 -3.98 14.21 -6.60
N ASN A 68 -3.13 14.04 -7.62
CA ASN A 68 -2.34 15.14 -8.21
C ASN A 68 -1.53 15.95 -7.18
N ASN A 69 -0.90 15.26 -6.22
CA ASN A 69 -0.17 15.84 -5.08
C ASN A 69 -1.01 16.63 -4.06
N ASN A 70 -2.34 16.59 -4.13
CA ASN A 70 -3.21 17.24 -3.14
C ASN A 70 -3.45 16.32 -1.94
N ALA A 71 -3.41 16.89 -0.73
CA ALA A 71 -3.82 16.18 0.48
C ALA A 71 -5.31 15.81 0.43
N PRO A 72 -5.69 14.62 0.90
CA PRO A 72 -7.11 14.28 1.03
C PRO A 72 -7.78 15.17 2.08
N GLN A 73 -9.04 15.51 1.86
CA GLN A 73 -9.84 16.30 2.81
C GLN A 73 -10.44 15.43 3.93
N TYR A 74 -10.68 14.16 3.62
CA TYR A 74 -11.29 13.18 4.53
C TYR A 74 -10.49 11.88 4.50
N CYS A 75 -10.60 11.05 5.54
CA CYS A 75 -10.19 9.66 5.41
C CYS A 75 -11.20 8.89 4.56
N THR A 76 -10.78 7.75 4.01
CA THR A 76 -11.58 6.92 3.13
C THR A 76 -12.88 6.44 3.77
N SER A 77 -12.88 6.14 5.07
CA SER A 77 -14.07 5.67 5.79
C SER A 77 -14.82 6.74 6.57
N HIS A 78 -14.35 7.99 6.57
CA HIS A 78 -14.92 9.15 7.29
C HIS A 78 -15.79 8.83 8.53
N ASN A 79 -15.16 8.79 9.70
CA ASN A 79 -15.80 8.51 11.01
C ASN A 79 -16.42 7.12 11.18
N TRP A 80 -16.41 6.27 10.15
CA TRP A 80 -17.04 4.95 10.23
C TRP A 80 -16.07 3.85 10.68
N PHE A 81 -16.44 3.15 11.76
CA PHE A 81 -15.80 1.91 12.22
C PHE A 81 -16.89 0.87 12.49
N SER A 82 -16.71 -0.38 12.05
CA SER A 82 -17.70 -1.45 12.29
C SER A 82 -18.04 -1.69 13.76
N ASN A 83 -17.13 -1.36 14.68
CA ASN A 83 -17.37 -1.47 16.12
C ASN A 83 -17.73 -0.14 16.81
N ASP A 84 -17.74 0.98 16.09
CA ASP A 84 -18.01 2.32 16.62
C ASP A 84 -18.36 3.30 15.47
N HIS A 85 -19.58 3.19 14.94
CA HIS A 85 -19.99 3.84 13.69
C HIS A 85 -19.95 5.38 13.69
N ASP A 86 -19.91 6.02 14.87
CA ASP A 86 -19.93 7.48 15.02
C ASP A 86 -18.60 8.03 15.55
N ARG A 87 -17.55 7.21 15.58
CA ARG A 87 -16.27 7.65 16.14
C ARG A 87 -15.63 8.69 15.24
N PRO A 88 -15.47 9.94 15.69
CA PRO A 88 -14.94 10.97 14.83
C PRO A 88 -13.48 10.63 14.47
N CYS A 89 -13.19 10.71 13.17
CA CYS A 89 -11.85 10.67 12.62
C CYS A 89 -11.16 12.01 12.92
N ASN A 90 -10.88 12.21 14.21
CA ASN A 90 -10.12 13.34 14.72
C ASN A 90 -8.65 12.92 14.77
N GLY A 91 -7.83 13.50 13.89
CA GLY A 91 -6.39 13.27 13.82
C GLY A 91 -5.85 13.46 12.41
N ASP A 92 -4.53 13.47 12.27
CA ASP A 92 -3.87 13.63 10.99
C ASP A 92 -4.18 12.46 10.05
N LEU A 93 -4.37 12.79 8.77
CA LEU A 93 -4.45 11.78 7.72
C LEU A 93 -3.03 11.31 7.42
N ILE A 94 -2.73 10.10 7.88
CA ILE A 94 -1.39 9.50 7.75
C ILE A 94 -1.32 8.47 6.63
N GLY A 95 -2.48 8.00 6.17
CA GLY A 95 -2.57 6.84 5.31
C GLY A 95 -2.16 5.56 6.04
N GLY A 96 -2.17 4.45 5.34
CA GLY A 96 -1.69 3.18 5.89
C GLY A 96 -2.01 2.01 5.00
N HIS A 97 -1.39 0.88 5.34
CA HIS A 97 -1.60 -0.37 4.63
C HIS A 97 -2.94 -0.98 5.02
N VAL A 98 -3.73 -1.30 4.00
CA VAL A 98 -5.03 -1.94 4.15
C VAL A 98 -5.15 -3.10 3.16
N ILE A 99 -6.05 -4.01 3.47
CA ILE A 99 -6.49 -5.12 2.61
C ILE A 99 -8.01 -5.09 2.50
N THR A 100 -8.55 -5.70 1.46
CA THR A 100 -9.99 -5.84 1.30
C THR A 100 -10.57 -6.82 2.33
N GLY A 101 -11.84 -6.61 2.67
CA GLY A 101 -12.57 -7.43 3.63
C GLY A 101 -12.55 -6.89 5.06
N GLN A 102 -12.99 -7.73 5.99
CA GLN A 102 -13.38 -7.30 7.35
C GLN A 102 -12.37 -7.66 8.44
N ALA A 103 -11.31 -8.39 8.08
CA ALA A 103 -10.37 -8.96 9.05
C ALA A 103 -8.99 -8.36 8.87
N SER A 104 -8.49 -7.70 9.93
CA SER A 104 -7.11 -7.22 9.97
C SER A 104 -6.14 -8.40 10.17
N SER A 105 -5.12 -8.49 9.32
CA SER A 105 -4.14 -9.59 9.28
C SER A 105 -2.71 -9.05 9.22
N ARG A 106 -1.74 -9.91 9.55
CA ARG A 106 -0.35 -9.72 9.11
C ARG A 106 -0.25 -10.36 7.74
N GLU A 107 0.10 -9.58 6.73
CA GLU A 107 0.25 -10.09 5.38
C GLU A 107 1.68 -10.61 5.16
N PRO A 108 1.87 -11.70 4.42
CA PRO A 108 3.21 -12.17 4.06
C PRO A 108 3.88 -11.21 3.08
N GLU A 109 5.21 -11.23 3.03
CA GLU A 109 5.98 -10.52 2.00
C GLU A 109 5.49 -10.90 0.59
N GLY A 110 5.42 -9.91 -0.31
CA GLY A 110 4.90 -10.08 -1.67
C GLY A 110 3.37 -10.12 -1.77
N ALA A 111 2.63 -10.10 -0.65
CA ALA A 111 1.19 -9.96 -0.66
C ALA A 111 0.75 -8.65 -1.31
N THR A 112 -0.46 -8.63 -1.85
CA THR A 112 -1.05 -7.40 -2.38
C THR A 112 -1.69 -6.63 -1.24
N VAL A 113 -1.20 -5.42 -1.00
CA VAL A 113 -1.75 -4.48 -0.02
C VAL A 113 -2.01 -3.14 -0.69
N TYR A 114 -2.77 -2.29 -0.02
CA TYR A 114 -3.17 -1.01 -0.56
C TYR A 114 -2.85 0.13 0.40
N ILE A 115 -2.57 1.31 -0.15
CA ILE A 115 -2.52 2.55 0.61
C ILE A 115 -3.77 3.37 0.32
N TYR A 116 -4.51 3.67 1.38
CA TYR A 116 -5.64 4.58 1.37
C TYR A 116 -5.49 5.65 2.46
N PRO A 117 -6.09 6.84 2.30
CA PRO A 117 -6.18 7.85 3.34
C PRO A 117 -6.92 7.31 4.57
N ILE A 118 -6.20 7.12 5.66
CA ILE A 118 -6.78 6.80 6.96
C ILE A 118 -6.17 7.72 8.01
N CYS A 119 -6.96 8.10 9.02
CA CYS A 119 -6.44 8.86 10.15
C CYS A 119 -5.72 7.95 11.13
N THR A 120 -4.90 8.55 12.00
CA THR A 120 -4.17 7.85 13.07
C THR A 120 -5.06 6.92 13.90
N ARG A 121 -6.32 7.30 14.14
CA ARG A 121 -7.28 6.48 14.89
C ARG A 121 -7.73 5.23 14.12
N HIS A 122 -8.05 5.37 12.83
CA HIS A 122 -8.37 4.23 11.97
C HIS A 122 -7.18 3.27 11.91
N ASN A 123 -5.98 3.80 11.67
CA ASN A 123 -4.77 3.01 11.55
C ASN A 123 -4.35 2.30 12.86
N ALA A 124 -4.77 2.80 14.02
CA ALA A 124 -4.46 2.21 15.32
C ALA A 124 -5.46 1.12 15.77
N ASN A 125 -6.58 0.93 15.05
CA ASN A 125 -7.64 0.02 15.46
C ASN A 125 -7.70 -1.24 14.58
N ASN A 126 -7.05 -2.31 15.01
CA ASN A 126 -7.07 -3.61 14.31
C ASN A 126 -8.27 -4.50 14.67
N ASN A 127 -9.15 -4.03 15.55
CA ASN A 127 -10.35 -4.75 16.02
C ASN A 127 -11.62 -4.28 15.28
N SER A 128 -11.45 -3.46 14.25
CA SER A 128 -12.52 -2.95 13.40
C SER A 128 -12.09 -3.08 11.95
N TYR A 129 -13.07 -3.16 11.07
CA TYR A 129 -12.89 -2.85 9.67
C TYR A 129 -13.57 -1.52 9.35
N MET A 130 -13.40 -1.08 8.12
CA MET A 130 -13.82 0.18 7.56
C MET A 130 -14.54 -0.09 6.23
N HIS A 131 -15.30 0.88 5.72
CA HIS A 131 -15.76 0.84 4.32
C HIS A 131 -15.49 2.14 3.57
N VAL A 132 -15.44 2.06 2.25
CA VAL A 132 -15.20 3.22 1.37
C VAL A 132 -16.40 4.17 1.36
N LEU A 133 -16.16 5.42 1.76
CA LEU A 133 -17.09 6.55 1.65
C LEU A 133 -16.50 7.71 0.82
N TYR A 134 -15.18 7.88 0.87
CA TYR A 134 -14.42 8.93 0.17
C TYR A 134 -13.11 8.37 -0.38
N ASN A 135 -12.46 9.09 -1.30
CA ASN A 135 -11.13 8.73 -1.83
C ASN A 135 -11.05 7.26 -2.29
N ASN A 136 -11.99 6.82 -3.13
CA ASN A 136 -12.13 5.43 -3.54
C ASN A 136 -10.98 4.91 -4.43
N ARG A 137 -10.07 5.78 -4.88
CA ARG A 137 -8.83 5.40 -5.55
C ARG A 137 -7.70 5.20 -4.54
N GLY A 138 -7.03 4.06 -4.59
CA GLY A 138 -5.89 3.73 -3.73
C GLY A 138 -4.64 3.38 -4.51
N VAL A 139 -3.52 3.30 -3.80
CA VAL A 139 -2.24 2.80 -4.35
C VAL A 139 -2.15 1.31 -4.06
N GLN A 140 -1.85 0.51 -5.08
CA GLN A 140 -1.59 -0.92 -4.94
C GLN A 140 -0.09 -1.17 -4.82
N LEU A 141 0.30 -1.93 -3.79
CA LEU A 141 1.68 -2.29 -3.48
C LEU A 141 1.85 -3.81 -3.41
N LYS A 142 3.10 -4.24 -3.54
CA LYS A 142 3.57 -5.53 -3.01
C LYS A 142 4.18 -5.30 -1.63
N TYR A 143 3.66 -5.96 -0.62
CA TYR A 143 4.04 -5.79 0.79
C TYR A 143 5.46 -6.27 1.08
N TRP A 144 6.14 -5.60 2.00
CA TRP A 144 7.50 -5.93 2.46
C TRP A 144 7.66 -5.44 3.91
N GLU A 145 7.91 -6.35 4.86
CA GLU A 145 8.01 -6.06 6.32
C GLU A 145 9.36 -5.42 6.71
#